data_AF-A0A7J7D551-F1
#
_entry.id   AF-A0A7J7D551-F1
#
_cell.length_a   1.000
_cell.length_b   1.000
_cell.length_c   1.000
_cell.angle_alpha   90.00
_cell.angle_beta   90.00
_cell.angle_gamma   90.00
#
_symmetry.space_group_name_H-M   'P 1'
#
loop_
_entity.id
_entity.type
_entity.pdbx_description
1 polymer ?
#
loop_
_entity_poly.entity_id
_entity_poly.type
_entity_poly.pdbx_seq_one_letter_code
_entity_poly.pdbx_strand_id
1 'polypeptide(L)'
;MMKLMLVCCEVYISESQNRTALEAIEKAARLHLEASIINKFEDVTYRRVGYTRLTFFCKAIFRLMLKRVVLAMVKANFESINRELHCGSHPRLGVVDLICFHHLACASLDQTTLVAKSLAADIGSSLEGLYL
;
A
#
# COMPACT_ATOMS: atom_id res chain seq x y z
N MET A 1 -16.88 15.00 -22.97
CA MET A 1 -15.75 14.08 -22.73
C MET A 1 -15.64 13.83 -21.23
N MET A 2 -15.71 12.58 -20.76
CA MET A 2 -15.44 12.28 -19.35
C MET A 2 -13.93 12.41 -19.08
N LYS A 3 -13.54 13.24 -18.12
CA LYS A 3 -12.14 13.38 -17.70
C LYS A 3 -11.76 12.20 -16.82
N LEU A 4 -10.75 11.43 -17.25
CA LEU A 4 -10.20 10.34 -16.46
C LEU A 4 -9.37 10.93 -15.31
N MET A 5 -9.66 10.51 -14.08
CA MET A 5 -8.81 10.79 -12.92
C MET A 5 -8.14 9.48 -12.50
N LEU A 6 -6.88 9.55 -12.10
CA LEU A 6 -6.07 8.39 -11.73
C LEU A 6 -5.27 8.73 -10.47
N VAL A 7 -5.04 7.73 -9.63
CA VAL A 7 -4.13 7.83 -8.49
C VAL A 7 -3.32 6.57 -8.48
N CYS A 8 -2.03 6.77 -8.36
CA CYS A 8 -1.08 5.71 -8.12
C CYS A 8 -0.73 5.69 -6.63
N CYS A 9 -0.65 4.49 -6.05
CA CYS A 9 -0.14 4.27 -4.71
C CYS A 9 1.10 3.38 -4.80
N GLU A 10 2.19 3.79 -4.18
CA GLU A 10 3.31 2.88 -3.94
C GLU A 10 3.37 2.49 -2.47
N VAL A 11 3.57 1.21 -2.22
CA VAL A 11 3.71 0.64 -0.88
C VAL A 11 5.06 -0.03 -0.81
N TYR A 12 5.92 0.46 0.09
CA TYR A 12 7.22 -0.13 0.33
C TYR A 12 7.21 -0.95 1.61
N ILE A 13 7.66 -2.19 1.47
CA ILE A 13 7.61 -3.22 2.49
C ILE A 13 9.03 -3.67 2.79
N SER A 14 9.35 -3.75 4.07
CA SER A 14 10.66 -4.15 4.57
C SER A 14 10.78 -5.67 4.62
N GLU A 15 10.68 -6.32 3.47
CA GLU A 15 10.93 -7.74 3.24
C GLU A 15 11.10 -7.97 1.73
N SER A 16 11.96 -8.90 1.32
CA SER A 16 12.13 -9.34 -0.09
C SER A 16 12.46 -10.82 -0.26
N GLN A 17 12.64 -11.57 0.83
CA GLN A 17 13.06 -12.97 0.83
C GLN A 17 11.95 -13.91 1.31
N ASN A 18 11.13 -13.50 2.29
CA ASN A 18 10.02 -14.31 2.77
C ASN A 18 8.90 -14.38 1.71
N ARG A 19 8.99 -15.37 0.82
CA ARG A 19 8.04 -15.54 -0.29
C ARG A 19 6.61 -15.77 0.19
N THR A 20 6.41 -16.53 1.25
CA THR A 20 5.08 -16.77 1.84
C THR A 20 4.45 -15.47 2.35
N ALA A 21 5.21 -14.60 3.03
CA ALA A 21 4.72 -13.30 3.46
C ALA A 21 4.37 -12.39 2.27
N LEU A 22 5.26 -12.33 1.27
CA LEU A 22 5.00 -11.52 0.06
C LEU A 22 3.77 -12.02 -0.70
N GLU A 23 3.58 -13.33 -0.82
CA GLU A 23 2.40 -13.93 -1.43
C GLU A 23 1.11 -13.61 -0.67
N ALA A 24 1.14 -13.64 0.66
CA ALA A 24 0.01 -13.25 1.50
C ALA A 24 -0.37 -11.78 1.30
N ILE A 25 0.61 -10.88 1.27
CA ILE A 25 0.42 -9.45 1.02
C ILE A 25 -0.16 -9.21 -0.36
N GLU A 26 0.41 -9.84 -1.40
CA GLU A 26 -0.11 -9.72 -2.77
C GLU A 26 -1.51 -10.34 -2.91
N LYS A 27 -1.80 -11.43 -2.21
CA LYS A 27 -3.14 -12.03 -2.16
C LYS A 27 -4.16 -11.07 -1.55
N ALA A 28 -3.84 -10.44 -0.42
CA ALA A 28 -4.68 -9.40 0.18
C ALA A 28 -4.95 -8.26 -0.82
N ALA A 29 -3.93 -7.91 -1.60
CA ALA A 29 -4.01 -6.94 -2.66
C ALA A 29 -4.93 -7.37 -3.83
N ARG A 30 -4.97 -8.65 -4.18
CA ARG A 30 -5.75 -9.22 -5.30
C ARG A 30 -7.23 -9.43 -4.98
N LEU A 31 -7.61 -9.48 -3.71
CA LEU A 31 -9.02 -9.57 -3.29
C LEU A 31 -9.85 -8.33 -3.67
N HIS A 32 -9.18 -7.26 -4.11
CA HIS A 32 -9.80 -6.01 -4.54
C HIS A 32 -9.52 -5.78 -6.02
N LEU A 33 -10.53 -6.03 -6.86
CA LEU A 33 -10.43 -5.90 -8.32
C LEU A 33 -10.31 -4.43 -8.78
N GLU A 34 -10.57 -3.47 -7.89
CA GLU A 34 -10.63 -2.04 -8.21
C GLU A 34 -9.25 -1.34 -8.27
N ALA A 35 -8.19 -2.03 -7.87
CA ALA A 35 -6.81 -1.56 -8.03
C ALA A 35 -5.98 -2.72 -8.59
N SER A 36 -5.05 -2.47 -9.50
CA SER A 36 -4.15 -3.49 -10.08
C SER A 36 -2.72 -3.24 -9.58
N ILE A 37 -1.95 -4.29 -9.29
CA ILE A 37 -0.50 -4.15 -9.08
C ILE A 37 0.06 -4.01 -10.48
N ILE A 38 0.56 -2.84 -10.81
CA ILE A 38 1.12 -2.54 -12.14
C ILE A 38 2.62 -2.73 -12.18
N ASN A 39 3.28 -2.72 -11.02
CA ASN A 39 4.70 -2.99 -10.90
C ASN A 39 5.03 -3.58 -9.52
N LYS A 40 6.03 -4.46 -9.50
CA LYS A 40 6.68 -4.98 -8.31
C LYS A 40 8.19 -4.80 -8.49
N PHE A 41 8.81 -4.10 -7.57
CA PHE A 41 10.25 -3.89 -7.52
C PHE A 41 10.82 -4.61 -6.30
N GLU A 42 11.64 -5.64 -6.52
CA GLU A 42 12.32 -6.36 -5.44
C GLU A 42 13.77 -5.89 -5.32
N ASP A 43 14.17 -5.48 -4.13
CA ASP A 43 15.55 -5.15 -3.80
C ASP A 43 16.06 -6.09 -2.70
N VAL A 44 16.98 -6.98 -3.06
CA VAL A 44 17.56 -7.96 -2.15
C VAL A 44 18.57 -7.30 -1.20
N THR A 45 19.34 -6.34 -1.68
CA THR A 45 20.36 -5.62 -0.91
C THR A 45 19.71 -4.76 0.18
N TYR A 46 18.59 -4.12 -0.14
CA TYR A 46 17.79 -3.34 0.80
C TYR A 46 16.82 -4.19 1.63
N ARG A 47 16.66 -5.46 1.26
CA ARG A 47 15.66 -6.38 1.79
C ARG A 47 14.28 -5.73 1.82
N ARG A 48 13.87 -5.18 0.67
CA ARG A 48 12.68 -4.35 0.51
C ARG A 48 11.96 -4.69 -0.80
N VAL A 49 10.64 -4.59 -0.80
CA VAL A 49 9.82 -4.69 -2.00
C VAL A 49 8.93 -3.46 -2.12
N GLY A 50 8.93 -2.84 -3.29
CA GLY A 50 8.01 -1.78 -3.68
C GLY A 50 6.89 -2.34 -4.54
N TYR A 51 5.64 -2.09 -4.16
CA TYR A 51 4.46 -2.40 -4.96
C TYR A 51 3.84 -1.11 -5.48
N THR A 52 3.77 -0.95 -6.80
CA THR A 52 3.10 0.18 -7.44
C THR A 52 1.71 -0.27 -7.87
N ARG A 53 0.69 0.49 -7.48
CA ARG A 53 -0.70 0.21 -7.81
C ARG A 53 -1.38 1.39 -8.49
N LEU A 54 -2.19 1.08 -9.49
CA LEU A 54 -3.01 2.05 -10.19
C LEU A 54 -4.49 1.75 -9.99
N THR A 55 -5.27 2.80 -9.81
CA THR A 55 -6.73 2.72 -9.75
C THR A 55 -7.38 3.87 -10.54
N PHE A 56 -8.50 3.55 -11.20
CA PHE A 56 -9.25 4.45 -12.08
C PHE A 56 -10.41 5.11 -11.33
N PHE A 57 -10.74 6.35 -11.68
CA PHE A 57 -11.83 7.09 -11.03
C PHE A 57 -13.00 7.40 -11.95
N CYS A 58 -14.21 7.23 -11.39
CA CYS A 58 -15.40 8.00 -11.73
C CYS A 58 -16.18 8.32 -10.43
N LYS A 59 -16.12 9.59 -9.96
CA LYS A 59 -16.81 10.11 -8.75
C LYS A 59 -16.46 9.40 -7.41
N ALA A 60 -17.44 9.26 -6.49
CA ALA A 60 -17.27 9.21 -5.03
C ALA A 60 -16.99 7.83 -4.40
N ILE A 61 -17.28 6.73 -5.10
CA ILE A 61 -17.04 5.34 -4.63
C ILE A 61 -15.54 5.06 -4.41
N PHE A 62 -14.70 5.92 -4.98
CA PHE A 62 -13.26 5.80 -5.08
C PHE A 62 -12.47 5.83 -3.76
N ARG A 63 -12.75 6.79 -2.87
CA ARG A 63 -11.96 6.99 -1.63
C ARG A 63 -11.92 5.72 -0.78
N LEU A 64 -12.96 4.91 -0.90
CA LEU A 64 -13.13 3.68 -0.16
C LEU A 64 -12.29 2.53 -0.72
N MET A 65 -12.10 2.46 -2.04
CA MET A 65 -11.49 1.28 -2.69
C MET A 65 -9.98 1.22 -2.54
N LEU A 66 -9.24 2.26 -2.96
CA LEU A 66 -7.78 2.28 -2.84
C LEU A 66 -7.34 2.15 -1.38
N LYS A 67 -8.06 2.83 -0.50
CA LYS A 67 -7.87 2.74 0.95
C LYS A 67 -8.01 1.31 1.46
N ARG A 68 -9.10 0.62 1.10
CA ARG A 68 -9.33 -0.78 1.53
C ARG A 68 -8.23 -1.72 1.08
N VAL A 69 -7.79 -1.60 -0.17
CA VAL A 69 -6.71 -2.46 -0.71
C VAL A 69 -5.41 -2.25 0.05
N VAL A 70 -4.99 -0.99 0.20
CA VAL A 70 -3.73 -0.68 0.86
C VAL A 70 -3.80 -1.05 2.34
N LEU A 71 -4.94 -0.81 3.01
CA LEU A 71 -5.15 -1.24 4.39
C LEU A 71 -5.06 -2.77 4.53
N ALA A 72 -5.63 -3.55 3.60
CA ALA A 72 -5.53 -5.00 3.60
C ALA A 72 -4.08 -5.49 3.42
N MET A 73 -3.32 -4.85 2.53
CA MET A 73 -1.89 -5.13 2.36
C MET A 73 -1.09 -4.81 3.63
N VAL A 74 -1.40 -3.69 4.29
CA VAL A 74 -0.77 -3.29 5.56
C VAL A 74 -1.06 -4.34 6.63
N LYS A 75 -2.33 -4.75 6.80
CA LYS A 75 -2.71 -5.79 7.78
C LYS A 75 -1.98 -7.11 7.53
N ALA A 76 -2.03 -7.60 6.29
CA ALA A 76 -1.33 -8.83 5.91
C ALA A 76 0.19 -8.74 6.17
N ASN A 77 0.78 -7.57 5.97
CA ASN A 77 2.18 -7.34 6.24
C ASN A 77 2.49 -7.43 7.75
N PHE A 78 1.73 -6.72 8.60
CA PHE A 78 1.87 -6.80 10.06
C PHE A 78 1.70 -8.21 10.61
N GLU A 79 0.80 -9.00 10.03
CA GLU A 79 0.58 -10.41 10.42
C GLU A 79 1.69 -11.36 9.94
N SER A 80 2.40 -11.02 8.86
CA SER A 80 3.30 -11.96 8.17
C SER A 80 4.80 -11.69 8.36
N ILE A 81 5.18 -10.48 8.81
CA ILE A 81 6.59 -10.05 8.88
C ILE A 81 6.99 -9.76 10.32
N ASN A 82 7.95 -10.53 10.84
CA ASN A 82 8.62 -10.21 12.08
C ASN A 82 9.69 -9.13 11.85
N ARG A 83 9.50 -7.96 12.49
CA ARG A 83 10.41 -6.82 12.40
C ARG A 83 11.80 -7.12 12.91
N GLU A 84 11.92 -7.91 13.97
CA GLU A 84 13.18 -8.14 14.68
C GLU A 84 14.16 -8.98 13.85
N LEU A 85 13.65 -9.78 12.91
CA LEU A 85 14.44 -10.67 12.06
C LEU A 85 14.90 -10.03 10.74
N HIS A 86 14.47 -8.80 10.46
CA HIS A 86 14.85 -8.13 9.23
C HIS A 86 16.21 -7.46 9.38
N CYS A 87 17.07 -7.76 8.41
CA CYS A 87 18.40 -7.23 8.24
C CYS A 87 18.56 -6.89 6.75
N GLY A 88 18.68 -5.60 6.45
CA GLY A 88 18.88 -5.04 5.12
C GLY A 88 19.64 -3.72 5.23
N SER A 89 20.28 -3.30 4.14
CA SER A 89 21.15 -2.11 4.17
C SER A 89 20.40 -0.77 4.08
N HIS A 90 19.11 -0.79 3.74
CA HIS A 90 18.27 0.41 3.68
C HIS A 90 17.68 0.75 5.05
N PRO A 91 17.80 2.00 5.52
CA PRO A 91 17.12 2.46 6.73
C PRO A 91 15.61 2.28 6.63
N ARG A 92 14.95 1.89 7.72
CA ARG A 92 13.50 1.72 7.72
C ARG A 92 12.88 2.09 9.06
N LEU A 93 11.60 2.46 9.03
CA LEU A 93 10.82 2.80 10.22
C LEU A 93 9.80 1.73 10.61
N GLY A 94 9.48 0.80 9.71
CA GLY A 94 8.35 -0.13 9.83
C GLY A 94 8.48 -1.40 8.99
N VAL A 95 7.59 -2.37 9.21
CA VAL A 95 7.36 -3.46 8.23
C VAL A 95 6.78 -2.93 6.93
N VAL A 96 5.95 -1.88 7.04
CA VAL A 96 5.59 -0.98 5.95
C VAL A 96 6.36 0.31 6.22
N ASP A 97 7.24 0.66 5.30
CA ASP A 97 8.19 1.76 5.48
C ASP A 97 7.68 3.07 4.87
N LEU A 98 7.05 2.98 3.70
CA LEU A 98 6.51 4.13 2.99
C LEU A 98 5.21 3.74 2.27
N ILE A 99 4.22 4.62 2.35
CA ILE A 99 3.04 4.61 1.50
C ILE A 99 2.96 5.99 0.85
N CYS A 100 3.15 6.08 -0.45
CA CYS A 100 3.06 7.33 -1.20
C CYS A 100 1.93 7.29 -2.21
N PHE A 101 1.31 8.45 -2.44
CA PHE A 101 0.24 8.61 -3.39
C PHE A 101 0.58 9.68 -4.41
N HIS A 102 0.35 9.39 -5.68
CA HIS A 102 0.60 10.28 -6.79
C HIS A 102 -0.71 10.56 -7.52
N HIS A 103 -1.08 11.84 -7.65
CA HIS A 103 -2.15 12.23 -8.56
C HIS A 103 -1.72 11.97 -10.02
N LEU A 104 -2.63 11.49 -10.85
CA LEU A 104 -2.40 11.22 -12.25
C LEU A 104 -3.61 11.68 -13.07
N ALA A 105 -3.36 11.97 -14.36
CA ALA A 105 -4.36 12.51 -15.28
C ALA A 105 -5.07 13.74 -14.68
N CYS A 106 -6.41 13.70 -14.53
CA CYS A 106 -7.19 14.83 -14.02
C CYS A 106 -7.39 14.82 -12.50
N ALA A 107 -6.75 13.93 -11.73
CA ALA A 107 -6.84 13.95 -10.27
C ALA A 107 -6.11 15.17 -9.69
N SER A 108 -6.70 15.82 -8.69
CA SER A 108 -6.04 16.93 -7.98
C SER A 108 -5.24 16.46 -6.77
N LEU A 109 -4.28 17.30 -6.33
CA LEU A 109 -3.49 17.03 -5.14
C LEU A 109 -4.37 16.91 -3.89
N ASP A 110 -5.40 17.75 -3.78
CA ASP A 110 -6.34 17.72 -2.66
C ASP A 110 -7.11 16.40 -2.60
N GLN A 111 -7.57 15.90 -3.75
CA GLN A 111 -8.26 14.61 -3.83
C GLN A 111 -7.36 13.48 -3.36
N THR A 112 -6.12 13.44 -3.83
CA THR A 112 -5.13 12.43 -3.44
C THR A 112 -4.76 12.55 -1.96
N THR A 113 -4.61 13.78 -1.45
CA THR A 113 -4.31 14.05 -0.04
C THR A 113 -5.43 13.54 0.88
N LEU A 114 -6.70 13.69 0.47
CA LEU A 114 -7.84 13.18 1.23
C LEU A 114 -7.83 11.65 1.32
N VAL A 115 -7.39 10.96 0.27
CA VAL A 115 -7.23 9.50 0.27
C VAL A 115 -6.12 9.09 1.24
N ALA A 116 -4.95 9.75 1.17
CA ALA A 116 -3.83 9.48 2.05
C ALA A 116 -4.19 9.70 3.53
N LYS A 117 -4.82 10.83 3.86
CA LYS A 117 -5.29 11.14 5.22
C LYS A 117 -6.31 10.11 5.73
N SER A 118 -7.27 9.73 4.87
CA SER A 118 -8.27 8.74 5.28
C SER A 118 -7.65 7.36 5.48
N LEU A 119 -6.68 6.94 4.65
CA LEU A 119 -5.97 5.68 4.87
C LEU A 119 -5.17 5.72 6.17
N ALA A 120 -4.44 6.80 6.45
CA ALA A 120 -3.66 6.93 7.67
C ALA A 120 -4.53 6.79 8.93
N ALA A 121 -5.72 7.42 8.94
CA ALA A 121 -6.69 7.28 10.03
C ALA A 121 -7.21 5.84 10.18
N ASP A 122 -7.54 5.17 9.07
CA ASP A 122 -7.96 3.76 9.08
C ASP A 122 -6.85 2.82 9.56
N ILE A 123 -5.58 3.08 9.20
CA ILE A 123 -4.43 2.31 9.68
C ILE A 123 -4.27 2.48 11.18
N GLY A 124 -4.26 3.73 11.69
CA GLY A 124 -4.12 4.00 13.12
C GLY A 124 -5.21 3.30 13.93
N SER A 125 -6.47 3.54 13.57
CA SER A 125 -7.61 2.92 14.27
C SER A 125 -7.67 1.39 14.15
N SER A 126 -7.25 0.82 13.02
CA SER A 126 -7.27 -0.64 12.84
C SER A 126 -6.16 -1.38 13.57
N LEU A 127 -5.01 -0.72 13.80
CA LEU A 127 -3.82 -1.34 14.40
C LEU A 127 -3.68 -1.04 15.89
N GLU A 128 -4.32 0.00 16.42
CA GLU A 128 -4.36 0.31 17.86
C GLU A 128 -4.92 -0.84 18.72
N GLY A 129 -5.71 -1.76 18.15
CA GLY A 129 -6.23 -2.95 18.84
C GLY A 129 -5.38 -4.22 18.77
N LEU A 130 -4.22 -4.20 18.09
CA LEU A 130 -3.36 -5.37 17.88
C LEU A 130 -2.14 -5.44 18.83
N TYR A 131 -1.95 -4.42 19.69
CA TYR A 131 -0.78 -4.28 20.57
C TYR A 131 -1.14 -3.94 22.04
N LEU A 132 -2.38 -4.21 22.46
CA LEU A 132 -2.80 -4.27 23.88
C LEU A 132 -3.16 -5.72 24.24
#